data_AF-A0A8J8G1M1-F1
#
_entry.id   AF-A0A8J8G1M1-F1
#
_cell.length_a   1.000
_cell.length_b   1.000
_cell.length_c   1.000
_cell.angle_alpha   90.00
_cell.angle_beta   90.00
_cell.angle_gamma   90.00
#
_symmetry.space_group_name_H-M   'P 1'
#
loop_
_entity.id
_entity.type
_entity.pdbx_description
1 polymer ?
#
loop_
_entity_poly.entity_id
_entity_poly.type
_entity_poly.pdbx_seq_one_letter_code
_entity_poly.pdbx_strand_id
1 'polypeptide(L)'
;MVVNDYNIHIDNYVTIVIIDDGLKGKEWKALEQNPEANVDIIGFVTKTSSGSIKYITNPDDSYLNQQLSWGHGFAVISALAAVARDVKVIFMDIDMGADPYGFEKGEYLMWWWIYTYQASKDIDIVSWSQSTDIHFAYPGSQTQQLWSLLINKGVIMLASAGNLGTYKNLNVTTEVEWKYPQYYTAWYAIGSIDHETRSGDNSNKNHRTYYSSWYESYTSGNHIVNWLEPGHGVPVLTDPKQVGSIFKGTWVYGNGTSISAPYLAAIIALIITGYHNGIGSSTDPSVQKVIEILLYASSRSTFYQLTGYGYVDAYIAYGKAYMEGRLAA
;
A
#
# COMPACT_ATOMS: atom_id res chain seq x y z
N MET A 1 -10.36 16.79 1.14
CA MET A 1 -10.29 15.33 0.90
C MET A 1 -10.70 15.14 -0.55
N VAL A 2 -9.77 14.72 -1.42
CA VAL A 2 -9.91 14.88 -2.90
C VAL A 2 -11.18 14.22 -3.47
N VAL A 3 -11.62 13.08 -2.94
CA VAL A 3 -12.80 12.34 -3.45
C VAL A 3 -14.12 13.07 -3.16
N ASN A 4 -14.30 13.56 -1.93
CA ASN A 4 -15.56 14.21 -1.51
C ASN A 4 -15.70 15.64 -2.06
N ASP A 5 -14.60 16.37 -2.16
CA ASP A 5 -14.66 17.77 -2.57
C ASP A 5 -14.98 17.92 -4.07
N TYR A 6 -14.84 16.84 -4.86
CA TYR A 6 -14.95 16.87 -6.33
C TYR A 6 -15.85 15.79 -6.94
N ASN A 7 -16.57 15.01 -6.13
CA ASN A 7 -17.46 13.94 -6.60
C ASN A 7 -16.76 12.95 -7.56
N ILE A 8 -15.51 12.61 -7.26
CA ILE A 8 -14.73 11.60 -8.01
C ILE A 8 -15.13 10.24 -7.45
N HIS A 9 -15.57 9.33 -8.32
CA HIS A 9 -15.74 7.92 -7.96
C HIS A 9 -14.54 7.14 -8.47
N ILE A 10 -13.95 6.29 -7.62
CA ILE A 10 -12.91 5.37 -8.06
C ILE A 10 -13.54 4.40 -9.06
N ASP A 11 -12.82 4.18 -10.15
CA ASP A 11 -13.26 3.27 -11.18
C ASP A 11 -13.23 1.82 -10.67
N ASN A 12 -14.18 1.00 -11.12
CA ASN A 12 -14.28 -0.41 -10.74
C ASN A 12 -13.15 -1.28 -11.35
N TYR A 13 -12.23 -0.69 -12.12
CA TYR A 13 -11.11 -1.34 -12.80
C TYR A 13 -9.77 -1.06 -12.11
N VAL A 14 -9.77 -0.79 -10.79
CA VAL A 14 -8.52 -0.74 -10.02
C VAL A 14 -8.59 -1.71 -8.86
N THR A 15 -7.69 -2.71 -8.83
CA THR A 15 -7.55 -3.62 -7.69
C THR A 15 -6.18 -3.53 -7.04
N ILE A 16 -6.19 -3.36 -5.73
CA ILE A 16 -5.00 -3.25 -4.90
C ILE A 16 -4.85 -4.50 -4.03
N VAL A 17 -3.71 -5.17 -4.13
CA VAL A 17 -3.31 -6.19 -3.15
C VAL A 17 -2.61 -5.50 -1.98
N ILE A 18 -3.14 -5.65 -0.77
CA ILE A 18 -2.53 -5.20 0.47
C ILE A 18 -1.88 -6.39 1.15
N ILE A 19 -0.56 -6.37 1.27
CA ILE A 19 0.22 -7.39 2.00
C ILE A 19 0.48 -6.87 3.41
N ASP A 20 -0.17 -7.47 4.39
CA ASP A 20 -0.06 -7.07 5.79
C ASP A 20 -0.45 -8.19 6.76
N ASP A 21 -0.23 -7.96 8.06
CA ASP A 21 -0.59 -8.90 9.11
C ASP A 21 -2.03 -8.72 9.56
N GLY A 22 -2.83 -9.77 9.37
CA GLY A 22 -4.11 -9.97 10.03
C GLY A 22 -5.22 -8.97 9.73
N LEU A 23 -6.35 -9.49 9.23
CA LEU A 23 -7.60 -8.75 9.11
C LEU A 23 -8.75 -9.62 9.61
N LYS A 24 -9.43 -9.18 10.67
CA LYS A 24 -10.59 -9.90 11.22
C LYS A 24 -11.87 -9.59 10.45
N GLY A 25 -12.83 -10.50 10.53
CA GLY A 25 -14.15 -10.33 9.90
C GLY A 25 -14.86 -9.05 10.33
N LYS A 26 -14.73 -8.65 11.60
CA LYS A 26 -15.27 -7.37 12.11
C LYS A 26 -14.57 -6.13 11.54
N GLU A 27 -13.28 -6.22 11.20
CA GLU A 27 -12.51 -5.13 10.60
C GLU A 27 -12.86 -4.97 9.14
N TRP A 28 -12.91 -6.10 8.41
CA TRP A 28 -13.43 -6.16 7.05
C TRP A 28 -14.81 -5.51 6.97
N LYS A 29 -15.76 -5.94 7.82
CA LYS A 29 -17.11 -5.35 7.86
C LYS A 29 -17.10 -3.87 8.19
N ALA A 30 -16.24 -3.44 9.12
CA ALA A 30 -16.12 -2.03 9.47
C ALA A 30 -15.60 -1.19 8.30
N LEU A 31 -14.68 -1.72 7.49
CA LEU A 31 -14.18 -1.06 6.30
C LEU A 31 -15.30 -0.93 5.26
N GLU A 32 -15.97 -2.01 4.88
CA GLU A 32 -17.02 -1.97 3.84
C GLU A 32 -18.26 -1.14 4.23
N GLN A 33 -18.51 -0.96 5.53
CA GLN A 33 -19.68 -0.25 6.05
C GLN A 33 -19.40 1.20 6.44
N ASN A 34 -18.14 1.66 6.39
CA ASN A 34 -17.77 3.00 6.84
C ASN A 34 -17.90 4.04 5.70
N PRO A 35 -18.86 4.99 5.74
CA PRO A 35 -19.08 5.94 4.66
C PRO A 35 -17.92 6.93 4.42
N GLU A 36 -16.96 7.04 5.34
CA GLU A 36 -15.83 7.96 5.26
C GLU A 36 -14.55 7.28 4.74
N ALA A 37 -14.49 5.95 4.78
CA ALA A 37 -13.30 5.15 4.50
C ALA A 37 -13.66 3.73 4.04
N ASN A 38 -14.61 3.64 3.10
CA ASN A 38 -15.05 2.37 2.56
C ASN A 38 -14.15 1.88 1.42
N VAL A 39 -14.00 0.57 1.36
CA VAL A 39 -13.37 -0.19 0.28
C VAL A 39 -14.26 -1.38 -0.07
N ASP A 40 -14.09 -1.94 -1.27
CA ASP A 40 -14.70 -3.22 -1.66
C ASP A 40 -13.65 -4.32 -1.46
N ILE A 41 -13.69 -5.04 -0.33
CA ILE A 41 -12.72 -6.11 -0.10
C ILE A 41 -13.23 -7.35 -0.84
N ILE A 42 -12.69 -7.58 -2.03
CA ILE A 42 -13.11 -8.71 -2.87
C ILE A 42 -12.43 -10.02 -2.50
N GLY A 43 -11.51 -10.03 -1.53
CA GLY A 43 -10.87 -11.26 -1.08
C GLY A 43 -9.87 -11.12 0.07
N PHE A 44 -9.78 -12.16 0.90
CA PHE A 44 -8.69 -12.44 1.82
C PHE A 44 -7.95 -13.68 1.32
N VAL A 45 -6.65 -13.58 1.09
CA VAL A 45 -5.80 -14.68 0.65
C VAL A 45 -4.88 -15.03 1.80
N THR A 46 -4.86 -16.30 2.19
CA THR A 46 -3.96 -16.80 3.25
C THR A 46 -3.50 -18.22 2.96
N LYS A 47 -2.40 -18.64 3.58
CA LYS A 47 -1.89 -20.01 3.54
C LYS A 47 -2.29 -20.72 4.83
N THR A 48 -3.06 -21.79 4.72
CA THR A 48 -3.51 -22.59 5.86
C THR A 48 -2.35 -23.36 6.53
N SER A 49 -2.59 -23.90 7.73
CA SER A 49 -1.64 -24.76 8.44
C SER A 49 -1.25 -26.04 7.68
N SER A 50 -2.04 -26.49 6.70
CA SER A 50 -1.67 -27.60 5.81
C SER A 50 -0.84 -27.15 4.61
N GLY A 51 -0.51 -25.86 4.51
CA GLY A 51 0.23 -25.26 3.39
C GLY A 51 -0.60 -24.98 2.14
N SER A 52 -1.93 -25.14 2.19
CA SER A 52 -2.81 -24.82 1.06
C SER A 52 -3.21 -23.34 1.05
N ILE A 53 -3.37 -22.76 -0.14
CA ILE A 53 -3.84 -21.37 -0.27
C ILE A 53 -5.37 -21.36 -0.20
N LYS A 54 -5.92 -20.49 0.66
CA LYS A 54 -7.34 -20.21 0.77
C LYS A 54 -7.63 -18.79 0.28
N TYR A 55 -8.66 -18.65 -0.54
CA TYR A 55 -9.23 -17.37 -0.96
C TYR A 55 -10.63 -17.25 -0.38
N ILE A 56 -10.80 -16.33 0.56
CA ILE A 56 -12.03 -16.10 1.29
C ILE A 56 -12.70 -14.84 0.75
N THR A 57 -13.98 -14.93 0.43
CA THR A 57 -14.79 -13.81 -0.10
C THR A 57 -15.94 -13.42 0.83
N ASN A 58 -15.96 -13.96 2.05
CA ASN A 58 -17.01 -13.69 3.03
C ASN A 58 -16.38 -13.29 4.37
N PRO A 59 -16.69 -12.09 4.92
CA PRO A 59 -16.17 -11.66 6.21
C PRO A 59 -16.63 -12.50 7.41
N ASP A 60 -17.61 -13.39 7.25
CA ASP A 60 -18.04 -14.34 8.28
C ASP A 60 -17.28 -15.68 8.25
N ASP A 61 -16.27 -15.84 7.38
CA ASP A 61 -15.46 -17.06 7.37
C ASP A 61 -14.72 -17.23 8.70
N SER A 62 -14.78 -18.45 9.25
CA SER A 62 -14.20 -18.78 10.55
C SER A 62 -12.68 -18.60 10.60
N TYR A 63 -11.98 -18.60 9.46
CA TYR A 63 -10.56 -18.29 9.43
C TYR A 63 -10.34 -16.90 10.00
N LEU A 64 -10.98 -15.85 9.48
CA LEU A 64 -10.73 -14.45 9.91
C LEU A 64 -10.84 -14.22 11.43
N ASN A 65 -11.61 -15.02 12.17
CA ASN A 65 -11.73 -14.92 13.63
C ASN A 65 -10.55 -15.52 14.41
N GLN A 66 -9.75 -16.37 13.76
CA GLN A 66 -8.58 -17.06 14.33
C GLN A 66 -7.28 -16.25 14.20
N GLN A 67 -7.28 -15.12 13.49
CA GLN A 67 -6.13 -14.20 13.46
C GLN A 67 -5.79 -13.72 14.88
N LEU A 68 -4.53 -13.85 15.27
CA LEU A 68 -4.01 -13.45 16.58
C LEU A 68 -3.28 -12.10 16.50
N SER A 69 -2.53 -11.86 15.43
CA SER A 69 -2.09 -10.54 15.00
C SER A 69 -3.20 -9.90 14.17
N TRP A 70 -3.67 -8.71 14.54
CA TRP A 70 -4.73 -7.99 13.82
C TRP A 70 -4.70 -6.51 14.20
N GLY A 71 -5.45 -5.68 13.47
CA GLY A 71 -5.52 -4.23 13.71
C GLY A 71 -4.63 -3.41 12.80
N HIS A 72 -3.42 -3.90 12.48
CA HIS A 72 -2.51 -3.18 11.61
C HIS A 72 -3.04 -3.12 10.17
N GLY A 73 -3.44 -4.26 9.59
CA GLY A 73 -4.11 -4.30 8.29
C GLY A 73 -5.37 -3.43 8.22
N PHE A 74 -6.16 -3.36 9.30
CA PHE A 74 -7.35 -2.48 9.37
C PHE A 74 -6.98 -0.99 9.29
N ALA A 75 -5.96 -0.57 10.04
CA ALA A 75 -5.46 0.80 10.00
C ALA A 75 -4.90 1.16 8.60
N VAL A 76 -4.11 0.27 8.01
CA VAL A 76 -3.49 0.41 6.68
C VAL A 76 -4.54 0.59 5.59
N ILE A 77 -5.55 -0.28 5.55
CA ILE A 77 -6.62 -0.17 4.55
C ILE A 77 -7.48 1.08 4.80
N SER A 78 -7.74 1.46 6.05
CA SER A 78 -8.51 2.67 6.32
C SER A 78 -7.82 3.95 5.85
N ALA A 79 -6.48 4.02 5.93
CA ALA A 79 -5.71 5.13 5.39
C ALA A 79 -5.79 5.21 3.87
N LEU A 80 -5.73 4.05 3.19
CA LEU A 80 -5.96 3.94 1.75
C LEU A 80 -7.35 4.48 1.38
N ALA A 81 -8.37 3.99 2.08
CA ALA A 81 -9.76 4.30 1.83
C ALA A 81 -10.13 5.77 2.08
N ALA A 82 -9.42 6.43 3.01
CA ALA A 82 -9.58 7.86 3.25
C ALA A 82 -9.19 8.71 2.02
N VAL A 83 -8.38 8.16 1.11
CA VAL A 83 -7.94 8.81 -0.13
C VAL A 83 -8.65 8.26 -1.36
N ALA A 84 -8.83 6.95 -1.48
CA ALA A 84 -9.49 6.28 -2.59
C ALA A 84 -10.59 5.36 -2.07
N ARG A 85 -11.80 5.90 -1.91
CA ARG A 85 -12.98 5.14 -1.48
C ARG A 85 -13.48 4.21 -2.58
N ASP A 86 -14.20 3.17 -2.19
CA ASP A 86 -14.81 2.19 -3.09
C ASP A 86 -13.80 1.36 -3.92
N VAL A 87 -12.49 1.55 -3.74
CA VAL A 87 -11.47 0.78 -4.45
C VAL A 87 -11.51 -0.69 -4.04
N LYS A 88 -11.23 -1.58 -5.00
CA LYS A 88 -11.18 -3.02 -4.77
C LYS A 88 -9.89 -3.39 -4.05
N VAL A 89 -10.03 -4.14 -2.98
CA VAL A 89 -8.92 -4.63 -2.16
C VAL A 89 -8.91 -6.14 -2.13
N ILE A 90 -7.74 -6.72 -2.36
CA ILE A 90 -7.43 -8.09 -1.97
C ILE A 90 -6.45 -8.01 -0.80
N PHE A 91 -6.85 -8.50 0.36
CA PHE A 91 -5.95 -8.61 1.50
C PHE A 91 -5.15 -9.90 1.41
N MET A 92 -3.83 -9.79 1.49
CA MET A 92 -2.89 -10.91 1.48
C MET A 92 -2.23 -11.00 2.85
N ASP A 93 -2.56 -12.07 3.55
CA ASP A 93 -2.25 -12.26 4.96
C ASP A 93 -0.86 -12.88 5.15
N ILE A 94 0.01 -12.17 5.84
CA ILE A 94 1.33 -12.68 6.22
C ILE A 94 1.38 -13.06 7.70
N ASP A 95 2.06 -14.17 7.98
CA ASP A 95 2.27 -14.66 9.34
C ASP A 95 3.36 -13.83 10.05
N MET A 96 3.03 -13.30 11.22
CA MET A 96 3.96 -12.58 12.11
C MET A 96 4.52 -13.44 13.24
N GLY A 97 4.35 -14.76 13.15
CA GLY A 97 4.87 -15.78 14.08
C GLY A 97 3.93 -16.12 15.24
N ALA A 98 2.80 -15.41 15.35
CA ALA A 98 1.76 -15.69 16.33
C ALA A 98 0.52 -16.34 15.70
N ASP A 99 0.37 -16.29 14.38
CA ASP A 99 -0.88 -16.68 13.72
C ASP A 99 -0.89 -18.17 13.38
N PRO A 100 -2.06 -18.85 13.46
CA PRO A 100 -2.15 -20.27 13.14
C PRO A 100 -2.05 -20.56 11.63
N TYR A 101 -2.04 -19.53 10.80
CA TYR A 101 -1.94 -19.57 9.34
C TYR A 101 -1.53 -18.17 8.84
N GLY A 102 -1.13 -18.08 7.58
CA GLY A 102 -0.55 -16.89 6.97
C GLY A 102 0.63 -17.26 6.09
N PHE A 103 0.97 -16.42 5.12
CA PHE A 103 2.18 -16.62 4.32
C PHE A 103 3.43 -16.22 5.10
N GLU A 104 4.50 -16.99 4.98
CA GLU A 104 5.79 -16.50 5.46
C GLU A 104 6.23 -15.27 4.65
N LYS A 105 7.00 -14.37 5.28
CA LYS A 105 7.49 -13.15 4.62
C LYS A 105 8.29 -13.49 3.38
N GLY A 106 7.75 -13.12 2.22
CA GLY A 106 8.40 -13.30 0.93
C GLY A 106 8.23 -14.69 0.31
N GLU A 107 7.34 -15.51 0.87
CA GLU A 107 7.06 -16.86 0.40
C GLU A 107 6.68 -16.88 -1.09
N TYR A 108 7.25 -17.82 -1.84
CA TYR A 108 7.01 -17.97 -3.28
C TYR A 108 5.52 -18.12 -3.64
N LEU A 109 4.75 -18.87 -2.84
CA LEU A 109 3.35 -19.18 -3.12
C LEU A 109 2.45 -17.93 -3.13
N MET A 110 2.78 -16.93 -2.32
CA MET A 110 2.10 -15.62 -2.33
C MET A 110 2.27 -14.95 -3.68
N TRP A 111 3.51 -14.86 -4.17
CA TRP A 111 3.82 -14.24 -5.46
C TRP A 111 3.24 -15.02 -6.63
N TRP A 112 3.28 -16.35 -6.55
CA TRP A 112 2.70 -17.22 -7.57
C TRP A 112 1.18 -17.00 -7.68
N TRP A 113 0.50 -16.84 -6.54
CA TRP A 113 -0.94 -16.54 -6.50
C TRP A 113 -1.23 -15.19 -7.15
N ILE A 114 -0.52 -14.11 -6.74
CA ILE A 114 -0.73 -12.77 -7.30
C ILE A 114 -0.55 -12.81 -8.82
N TYR A 115 0.53 -13.41 -9.32
CA TYR A 115 0.78 -13.54 -10.76
C TYR A 115 -0.30 -14.34 -11.49
N THR A 116 -0.73 -15.46 -10.93
CA THR A 116 -1.71 -16.36 -11.56
C THR A 116 -3.08 -15.69 -11.67
N TYR A 117 -3.49 -14.93 -10.65
CA TYR A 117 -4.80 -14.30 -10.60
C TYR A 117 -4.82 -12.86 -11.09
N GLN A 118 -3.66 -12.24 -11.39
CA GLN A 118 -3.52 -10.85 -11.84
C GLN A 118 -4.57 -10.46 -12.88
N ALA A 119 -4.67 -11.18 -14.01
CA ALA A 119 -5.59 -10.81 -15.08
C ALA A 119 -7.06 -11.04 -14.72
N SER A 120 -7.38 -12.10 -13.96
CA SER A 120 -8.77 -12.42 -13.58
C SER A 120 -9.32 -11.52 -12.48
N LYS A 121 -8.43 -10.86 -11.74
CA LYS A 121 -8.73 -9.98 -10.60
C LYS A 121 -8.37 -8.53 -10.88
N ASP A 122 -7.85 -8.24 -12.07
CA ASP A 122 -7.45 -6.90 -12.47
C ASP A 122 -6.51 -6.25 -11.46
N ILE A 123 -5.46 -6.98 -11.07
CA ILE A 123 -4.50 -6.49 -10.05
C ILE A 123 -3.55 -5.51 -10.72
N ASP A 124 -3.56 -4.26 -10.24
CA ASP A 124 -2.75 -3.15 -10.76
C ASP A 124 -1.67 -2.73 -9.78
N ILE A 125 -1.96 -2.84 -8.48
CA ILE A 125 -1.08 -2.33 -7.42
C ILE A 125 -0.89 -3.42 -6.37
N VAL A 126 0.36 -3.58 -5.91
CA VAL A 126 0.70 -4.36 -4.72
C VAL A 126 1.34 -3.41 -3.72
N SER A 127 0.74 -3.27 -2.54
CA SER A 127 1.27 -2.46 -1.44
C SER A 127 1.69 -3.34 -0.28
N TRP A 128 2.94 -3.22 0.14
CA TRP A 128 3.55 -3.95 1.24
C TRP A 128 3.90 -3.00 2.39
N SER A 129 3.20 -3.13 3.51
CA SER A 129 3.30 -2.18 4.62
C SER A 129 4.33 -2.55 5.70
N GLN A 130 5.05 -3.65 5.52
CA GLN A 130 6.04 -4.16 6.47
C GLN A 130 7.48 -4.04 5.96
N SER A 131 8.45 -4.22 6.85
CA SER A 131 9.85 -4.39 6.48
C SER A 131 10.42 -5.62 7.18
N THR A 132 11.40 -6.27 6.55
CA THR A 132 12.03 -7.48 7.08
C THR A 132 13.53 -7.50 6.79
N ASP A 133 14.27 -8.26 7.59
CA ASP A 133 15.69 -8.57 7.41
C ASP A 133 15.91 -9.78 6.49
N ILE A 134 14.85 -10.53 6.20
CA ILE A 134 14.88 -11.71 5.34
C ILE A 134 15.08 -11.30 3.87
N HIS A 135 16.20 -11.74 3.28
CA HIS A 135 16.45 -11.61 1.84
C HIS A 135 15.80 -12.81 1.11
N PHE A 136 14.68 -12.59 0.42
CA PHE A 136 13.85 -13.65 -0.17
C PHE A 136 13.74 -13.64 -1.70
N ALA A 137 14.37 -12.69 -2.38
CA ALA A 137 14.42 -12.57 -3.84
C ALA A 137 15.86 -12.30 -4.33
N TYR A 138 16.67 -13.36 -4.40
CA TYR A 138 18.01 -13.31 -4.97
C TYR A 138 17.95 -13.16 -6.50
N PRO A 139 18.99 -12.59 -7.15
CA PRO A 139 19.09 -12.59 -8.61
C PRO A 139 18.89 -14.00 -9.20
N GLY A 140 17.91 -14.14 -10.09
CA GLY A 140 17.53 -15.41 -10.73
C GLY A 140 16.53 -16.28 -9.96
N SER A 141 16.15 -15.91 -8.73
CA SER A 141 15.15 -16.66 -7.94
C SER A 141 13.76 -16.64 -8.60
N GLN A 142 12.93 -17.65 -8.30
CA GLN A 142 11.56 -17.73 -8.83
C GLN A 142 10.71 -16.53 -8.40
N THR A 143 10.88 -16.05 -7.16
CA THR A 143 10.22 -14.82 -6.67
C THR A 143 10.59 -13.60 -7.52
N GLN A 144 11.87 -13.41 -7.82
CA GLN A 144 12.30 -12.29 -8.67
C GLN A 144 11.74 -12.41 -10.10
N GLN A 145 11.67 -13.64 -10.65
CA GLN A 145 11.09 -13.86 -11.97
C GLN A 145 9.60 -13.50 -11.99
N LEU A 146 8.83 -13.87 -10.96
CA LEU A 146 7.42 -13.51 -10.83
C LEU A 146 7.22 -11.98 -10.74
N TRP A 147 8.10 -11.27 -10.04
CA TRP A 147 8.07 -9.81 -10.01
C TRP A 147 8.31 -9.17 -11.37
N SER A 148 9.30 -9.64 -12.12
CA SER A 148 9.52 -9.18 -13.49
C SER A 148 8.30 -9.42 -14.38
N LEU A 149 7.64 -10.57 -14.22
CA LEU A 149 6.41 -10.89 -14.95
C LEU A 149 5.23 -10.00 -14.56
N LEU A 150 5.07 -9.68 -13.27
CA LEU A 150 4.06 -8.75 -12.77
C LEU A 150 4.30 -7.34 -13.29
N ILE A 151 5.54 -6.84 -13.26
CA ILE A 151 5.89 -5.53 -13.83
C ILE A 151 5.59 -5.48 -15.34
N ASN A 152 5.91 -6.54 -16.08
CA ASN A 152 5.60 -6.63 -17.52
C ASN A 152 4.08 -6.66 -17.79
N LYS A 153 3.27 -7.04 -16.81
CA LYS A 153 1.80 -6.99 -16.84
C LYS A 153 1.24 -5.63 -16.40
N GLY A 154 2.09 -4.67 -16.07
CA GLY A 154 1.68 -3.34 -15.64
C GLY A 154 1.52 -3.17 -14.14
N VAL A 155 1.86 -4.17 -13.32
CA VAL A 155 1.66 -4.11 -11.87
C VAL A 155 2.70 -3.22 -11.20
N ILE A 156 2.24 -2.28 -10.38
CA ILE A 156 3.08 -1.36 -9.59
C ILE A 156 3.27 -1.93 -8.18
N MET A 157 4.52 -2.06 -7.73
CA MET A 157 4.85 -2.63 -6.42
C MET A 157 5.40 -1.55 -5.49
N LEU A 158 4.74 -1.34 -4.35
CA LEU A 158 5.03 -0.31 -3.36
C LEU A 158 5.41 -0.94 -2.03
N ALA A 159 6.44 -0.42 -1.38
CA ALA A 159 6.85 -0.88 -0.05
C ALA A 159 6.98 0.29 0.92
N SER A 160 6.67 0.06 2.19
CA SER A 160 7.03 1.02 3.24
C SER A 160 8.56 1.12 3.41
N ALA A 161 9.09 2.31 3.69
CA ALA A 161 10.53 2.51 3.86
C ALA A 161 11.10 1.95 5.17
N GLY A 162 10.25 1.79 6.20
CA GLY A 162 10.61 1.34 7.53
C GLY A 162 10.62 2.47 8.58
N ASN A 163 10.48 2.09 9.85
CA ASN A 163 10.20 2.99 10.97
C ASN A 163 11.38 3.18 11.95
N LEU A 164 12.61 2.79 11.59
CA LEU A 164 13.76 2.92 12.50
C LEU A 164 14.45 4.29 12.43
N GLY A 165 14.09 5.15 11.47
CA GLY A 165 14.68 6.49 11.33
C GLY A 165 16.17 6.46 11.01
N THR A 166 16.66 5.35 10.47
CA THR A 166 18.07 5.11 10.14
C THR A 166 18.24 4.71 8.68
N TYR A 167 19.48 4.83 8.22
CA TYR A 167 19.90 4.34 6.91
C TYR A 167 19.63 2.82 6.78
N LYS A 168 18.96 2.40 5.70
CA LYS A 168 18.52 1.02 5.41
C LYS A 168 17.66 0.39 6.50
N ASN A 169 16.97 1.21 7.30
CA ASN A 169 16.15 0.70 8.40
C ASN A 169 17.00 -0.22 9.31
N LEU A 170 18.21 0.24 9.64
CA LEU A 170 19.15 -0.44 10.52
C LEU A 170 18.66 -0.35 11.96
N ASN A 171 18.46 -1.50 12.59
CA ASN A 171 18.27 -1.57 14.02
C ASN A 171 19.65 -1.43 14.69
N VAL A 172 19.92 -0.26 15.26
CA VAL A 172 21.23 0.05 15.86
C VAL A 172 21.57 -0.79 17.09
N THR A 173 20.58 -1.47 17.68
CA THR A 173 20.80 -2.35 18.84
C THR A 173 21.23 -3.75 18.41
N THR A 174 20.64 -4.28 17.34
CA THR A 174 20.94 -5.63 16.84
C THR A 174 21.91 -5.65 15.66
N GLU A 175 22.22 -4.49 15.10
CA GLU A 175 23.02 -4.31 13.87
C GLU A 175 22.42 -5.02 12.63
N VAL A 176 21.09 -5.25 12.64
CA VAL A 176 20.37 -5.90 11.54
C VAL A 176 19.64 -4.87 10.68
N GLU A 177 19.79 -4.96 9.36
CA GLU A 177 19.11 -4.10 8.38
C GLU A 177 17.75 -4.69 7.98
N TRP A 178 16.65 -4.00 8.32
CA TRP A 178 15.29 -4.42 7.99
C TRP A 178 14.83 -3.76 6.69
N LYS A 179 15.51 -4.10 5.60
CA LYS A 179 15.45 -3.34 4.33
C LYS A 179 14.66 -4.02 3.21
N TYR A 180 14.06 -5.19 3.42
CA TYR A 180 13.32 -5.90 2.37
C TYR A 180 11.80 -5.79 2.58
N PRO A 181 10.98 -5.68 1.52
CA PRO A 181 11.37 -5.73 0.09
C PRO A 181 11.88 -4.42 -0.49
N GLN A 182 11.86 -3.31 0.25
CA GLN A 182 12.16 -1.99 -0.31
C GLN A 182 13.51 -1.92 -1.05
N TYR A 183 14.52 -2.69 -0.61
CA TYR A 183 15.87 -2.72 -1.21
C TYR A 183 15.90 -3.22 -2.65
N TYR A 184 14.86 -3.92 -3.11
CA TYR A 184 14.79 -4.46 -4.45
C TYR A 184 14.43 -3.37 -5.47
N THR A 185 15.04 -3.42 -6.65
CA THR A 185 14.81 -2.45 -7.74
C THR A 185 13.40 -2.50 -8.31
N ALA A 186 12.69 -3.60 -8.06
CA ALA A 186 11.33 -3.83 -8.50
C ALA A 186 10.30 -3.05 -7.67
N TRP A 187 10.69 -2.50 -6.52
CA TRP A 187 9.81 -1.85 -5.56
C TRP A 187 10.08 -0.35 -5.47
N TYR A 188 9.01 0.42 -5.41
CA TYR A 188 9.08 1.83 -5.03
C TYR A 188 8.90 1.94 -3.52
N ALA A 189 9.90 2.42 -2.78
CA ALA A 189 9.78 2.57 -1.34
C ALA A 189 9.27 3.95 -0.93
N ILE A 190 8.33 3.95 0.00
CA ILE A 190 7.55 5.12 0.38
C ILE A 190 7.92 5.48 1.81
N GLY A 191 8.55 6.64 1.96
CA GLY A 191 8.84 7.23 3.26
C GLY A 191 7.63 7.96 3.83
N SER A 192 7.77 8.44 5.06
CA SER A 192 6.70 9.10 5.78
C SER A 192 6.95 10.61 5.92
N ILE A 193 5.91 11.39 5.57
CA ILE A 193 5.81 12.82 5.88
C ILE A 193 4.77 13.04 6.96
N ASP A 194 4.97 14.10 7.72
CA ASP A 194 4.03 14.54 8.73
C ASP A 194 2.84 15.27 8.12
N HIS A 195 1.65 14.75 8.36
CA HIS A 195 0.42 15.28 7.78
C HIS A 195 -0.11 16.49 8.55
N GLU A 196 0.05 16.51 9.87
CA GLU A 196 -0.71 17.42 10.73
C GLU A 196 -0.12 17.55 12.14
N THR A 197 -0.31 18.71 12.78
CA THR A 197 0.38 19.08 14.04
C THR A 197 -0.28 18.58 15.33
N ARG A 198 -1.44 17.90 15.28
CA ARG A 198 -2.17 17.49 16.49
C ARG A 198 -1.70 16.15 17.07
N SER A 199 -0.80 15.43 16.40
CA SER A 199 -0.28 14.13 16.83
C SER A 199 0.79 14.18 17.94
N GLY A 200 1.20 15.38 18.40
CA GLY A 200 2.05 15.57 19.60
C GLY A 200 3.39 16.27 19.35
N ASP A 201 4.27 16.25 20.35
CA ASP A 201 5.49 17.08 20.45
C ASP A 201 6.56 16.81 19.36
N ASN A 202 6.47 15.69 18.65
CA ASN A 202 7.34 15.35 17.53
C ASN A 202 6.69 15.59 16.17
N SER A 203 5.53 16.25 16.13
CA SER A 203 4.87 16.58 14.88
C SER A 203 5.41 17.88 14.28
N ASN A 204 5.86 17.79 13.03
CA ASN A 204 6.25 18.95 12.25
C ASN A 204 5.69 18.83 10.83
N LYS A 205 4.46 19.30 10.66
CA LYS A 205 3.71 19.25 9.39
C LYS A 205 4.59 19.58 8.18
N ASN A 206 4.42 18.78 7.12
CA ASN A 206 5.16 18.87 5.86
C ASN A 206 6.68 18.58 5.96
N HIS A 207 7.15 18.02 7.07
CA HIS A 207 8.51 17.50 7.17
C HIS A 207 8.51 15.98 7.15
N ARG A 208 9.62 15.41 6.68
CA ARG A 208 9.87 13.98 6.82
C ARG A 208 9.80 13.62 8.30
N THR A 209 9.10 12.55 8.62
CA THR A 209 9.00 12.08 10.00
C THR A 209 10.35 11.55 10.48
N TYR A 210 10.61 11.69 11.78
CA TYR A 210 11.91 11.32 12.36
C TYR A 210 12.18 9.81 12.26
N TYR A 211 11.12 9.00 12.28
CA TYR A 211 11.20 7.54 12.19
C TYR A 211 11.24 7.02 10.75
N SER A 212 10.97 7.85 9.72
CA SER A 212 11.03 7.39 8.34
C SER A 212 12.47 7.03 7.99
N SER A 213 12.73 5.76 7.74
CA SER A 213 14.00 5.29 7.23
C SER A 213 14.24 5.75 5.80
N TRP A 214 15.52 5.75 5.40
CA TRP A 214 15.97 6.13 4.07
C TRP A 214 17.17 5.29 3.67
N TYR A 215 17.53 5.27 2.40
CA TYR A 215 18.84 4.82 1.96
C TYR A 215 19.08 5.18 0.49
N GLU A 216 20.34 5.03 0.10
CA GLU A 216 20.84 5.29 -1.24
C GLU A 216 21.71 4.10 -1.62
N SER A 217 21.49 3.54 -2.82
CA SER A 217 22.27 2.43 -3.35
C SER A 217 22.66 2.73 -4.79
N TYR A 218 23.90 3.18 -4.97
CA TYR A 218 24.47 3.43 -6.29
C TYR A 218 24.71 2.14 -7.09
N THR A 219 24.78 0.99 -6.42
CA THR A 219 25.08 -0.31 -7.05
C THR A 219 23.86 -1.01 -7.63
N SER A 220 22.68 -0.81 -7.03
CA SER A 220 21.42 -1.37 -7.55
C SER A 220 20.71 -0.43 -8.53
N GLY A 221 21.19 0.82 -8.70
CA GLY A 221 20.55 1.80 -9.58
C GLY A 221 19.13 2.19 -9.15
N ASN A 222 18.66 1.77 -7.97
CA ASN A 222 17.37 2.16 -7.41
C ASN A 222 17.58 3.27 -6.37
N HIS A 223 16.88 4.37 -6.59
CA HIS A 223 16.80 5.54 -5.72
C HIS A 223 15.58 5.36 -4.84
N ILE A 224 15.79 5.12 -3.56
CA ILE A 224 15.04 4.00 -3.01
C ILE A 224 13.89 4.46 -2.09
N VAL A 225 13.99 5.62 -1.43
CA VAL A 225 12.80 6.33 -0.99
C VAL A 225 12.39 7.16 -2.18
N ASN A 226 11.40 6.69 -2.93
CA ASN A 226 10.99 7.34 -4.16
C ASN A 226 10.16 8.59 -3.87
N TRP A 227 9.25 8.49 -2.89
CA TRP A 227 8.37 9.55 -2.45
C TRP A 227 8.16 9.51 -0.93
N LEU A 228 7.64 10.61 -0.39
CA LEU A 228 7.10 10.64 0.96
C LEU A 228 5.59 10.77 0.90
N GLU A 229 4.86 9.96 1.67
CA GLU A 229 3.42 10.16 1.82
C GLU A 229 3.01 10.29 3.28
N PRO A 230 1.85 10.90 3.57
CA PRO A 230 1.32 11.00 4.91
C PRO A 230 1.43 9.67 5.64
N GLY A 231 2.18 9.67 6.75
CA GLY A 231 2.30 8.50 7.61
C GLY A 231 2.37 8.85 9.09
N HIS A 232 2.43 10.13 9.46
CA HIS A 232 2.26 10.60 10.83
C HIS A 232 1.05 11.53 10.90
N GLY A 233 0.20 11.34 11.91
CA GLY A 233 -1.01 12.14 12.05
C GLY A 233 -2.07 11.83 10.99
N VAL A 234 -2.05 10.61 10.44
CA VAL A 234 -3.05 10.16 9.46
C VAL A 234 -4.25 9.58 10.23
N PRO A 235 -5.49 10.05 9.99
CA PRO A 235 -6.66 9.39 10.53
C PRO A 235 -6.73 7.94 10.04
N VAL A 236 -6.80 7.00 10.97
CA VAL A 236 -6.97 5.56 10.72
C VAL A 236 -8.04 5.00 11.65
N LEU A 237 -8.63 3.88 11.24
CA LEU A 237 -9.61 3.16 12.04
C LEU A 237 -8.92 2.13 12.94
N THR A 238 -9.36 2.07 14.19
CA THR A 238 -8.98 1.04 15.17
C THR A 238 -10.22 0.52 15.89
N ASP A 239 -10.07 -0.51 16.73
CA ASP A 239 -11.10 -0.99 17.65
C ASP A 239 -12.50 -1.13 17.01
N PRO A 240 -12.68 -1.99 15.99
CA PRO A 240 -13.98 -2.19 15.38
C PRO A 240 -14.99 -2.72 16.40
N LYS A 241 -16.13 -2.04 16.53
CA LYS A 241 -17.23 -2.37 17.43
C LYS A 241 -18.53 -2.44 16.66
N GLN A 242 -19.38 -3.38 17.05
CA GLN A 242 -20.74 -3.44 16.53
C GLN A 242 -21.59 -2.36 17.20
N VAL A 243 -22.24 -1.52 16.39
CA VAL A 243 -23.18 -0.47 16.82
C VAL A 243 -24.50 -0.70 16.09
N GLY A 244 -25.44 -1.38 16.76
CA GLY A 244 -26.66 -1.85 16.12
C GLY A 244 -26.37 -2.99 15.13
N SER A 245 -26.74 -2.80 13.86
CA SER A 245 -26.55 -3.78 12.78
C SER A 245 -25.27 -3.58 11.96
N ILE A 246 -24.45 -2.57 12.28
CA ILE A 246 -23.23 -2.23 11.53
C ILE A 246 -21.99 -2.27 12.43
N PHE A 247 -20.84 -2.54 11.83
CA PHE A 247 -19.53 -2.42 12.46
C PHE A 247 -18.96 -1.04 12.18
N LYS A 248 -18.38 -0.41 13.22
CA LYS A 248 -17.70 0.89 13.11
C LYS A 248 -16.34 0.81 13.78
N GLY A 249 -15.32 1.37 13.12
CA GLY A 249 -14.03 1.65 13.75
C GLY A 249 -14.07 2.96 14.54
N THR A 250 -13.06 3.15 15.38
CA THR A 250 -12.77 4.40 16.06
C THR A 250 -11.67 5.13 15.30
N TRP A 251 -11.89 6.40 14.96
CA TRP A 251 -10.87 7.22 14.33
C TRP A 251 -9.79 7.63 15.34
N VAL A 252 -8.54 7.33 15.01
CA VAL A 252 -7.36 7.77 15.76
C VAL A 252 -6.30 8.29 14.78
N TYR A 253 -5.31 9.01 15.28
CA TYR A 253 -4.16 9.39 14.49
C TYR A 253 -3.10 8.29 14.53
N GLY A 254 -2.86 7.67 13.38
CA GLY A 254 -1.84 6.64 13.18
C GLY A 254 -0.47 7.22 12.85
N ASN A 255 0.55 6.40 13.07
CA ASN A 255 1.94 6.69 12.78
C ASN A 255 2.68 5.47 12.21
N GLY A 256 3.37 5.65 11.09
CA GLY A 256 4.24 4.65 10.48
C GLY A 256 4.34 4.79 8.96
N THR A 257 5.47 4.41 8.37
CA THR A 257 5.62 4.26 6.92
C THR A 257 4.70 3.18 6.36
N SER A 258 4.23 2.26 7.20
CA SER A 258 3.19 1.27 6.87
C SER A 258 1.89 1.92 6.40
N ILE A 259 1.61 3.16 6.83
CA ILE A 259 0.47 3.97 6.38
C ILE A 259 0.80 4.75 5.10
N SER A 260 2.06 5.13 4.90
CA SER A 260 2.48 5.90 3.72
C SER A 260 2.39 5.11 2.41
N ALA A 261 2.77 3.83 2.41
CA ALA A 261 2.69 2.96 1.24
C ALA A 261 1.25 2.81 0.66
N PRO A 262 0.23 2.42 1.46
CA PRO A 262 -1.15 2.36 0.99
C PRO A 262 -1.73 3.75 0.65
N TYR A 263 -1.22 4.83 1.26
CA TYR A 263 -1.60 6.19 0.89
C TYR A 263 -1.19 6.52 -0.56
N LEU A 264 0.06 6.19 -0.94
CA LEU A 264 0.47 6.35 -2.34
C LEU A 264 -0.31 5.40 -3.27
N ALA A 265 -0.59 4.17 -2.83
CA ALA A 265 -1.41 3.24 -3.60
C ALA A 265 -2.77 3.85 -3.97
N ALA A 266 -3.41 4.55 -3.03
CA ALA A 266 -4.65 5.28 -3.27
C ALA A 266 -4.48 6.43 -4.28
N ILE A 267 -3.38 7.19 -4.22
CA ILE A 267 -3.08 8.23 -5.21
C ILE A 267 -2.88 7.62 -6.61
N ILE A 268 -2.22 6.47 -6.71
CA ILE A 268 -2.04 5.76 -7.99
C ILE A 268 -3.39 5.24 -8.51
N ALA A 269 -4.28 4.74 -7.65
CA ALA A 269 -5.63 4.36 -8.05
C ALA A 269 -6.42 5.56 -8.61
N LEU A 270 -6.26 6.74 -8.00
CA LEU A 270 -6.80 7.99 -8.53
C LEU A 270 -6.18 8.35 -9.90
N ILE A 271 -4.88 8.14 -10.10
CA ILE A 271 -4.23 8.36 -11.40
C ILE A 271 -4.83 7.45 -12.48
N ILE A 272 -4.95 6.14 -12.22
CA ILE A 272 -5.53 5.18 -13.17
C ILE A 272 -6.98 5.57 -13.50
N THR A 273 -7.79 5.84 -12.47
CA THR A 273 -9.17 6.33 -12.61
C THR A 273 -9.23 7.62 -13.46
N GLY A 274 -8.37 8.59 -13.17
CA GLY A 274 -8.31 9.85 -13.90
C GLY A 274 -7.98 9.62 -15.37
N TYR A 275 -7.01 8.75 -15.66
CA TYR A 275 -6.62 8.38 -17.01
C TYR A 275 -7.78 7.72 -17.79
N HIS A 276 -8.49 6.76 -17.18
CA HIS A 276 -9.68 6.13 -17.75
C HIS A 276 -10.77 7.14 -18.07
N ASN A 277 -11.06 8.05 -17.15
CA ASN A 277 -12.03 9.13 -17.36
C ASN A 277 -11.61 10.08 -18.49
N GLY A 278 -10.30 10.27 -18.69
CA GLY A 278 -9.75 11.09 -19.75
C GLY A 278 -9.95 10.46 -21.13
N ILE A 279 -9.59 9.18 -21.27
CA ILE A 279 -9.68 8.45 -22.55
C ILE A 279 -11.12 7.98 -22.85
N GLY A 280 -11.95 7.78 -21.83
CA GLY A 280 -13.29 7.19 -21.96
C GLY A 280 -13.28 5.67 -22.13
N SER A 281 -12.25 4.99 -21.61
CA SER A 281 -12.02 3.53 -21.70
C SER A 281 -11.36 3.03 -20.42
N SER A 282 -11.55 1.75 -20.09
CA SER A 282 -10.90 1.05 -18.97
C SER A 282 -9.48 0.56 -19.33
N THR A 283 -8.76 1.31 -20.16
CA THR A 283 -7.40 0.94 -20.57
C THR A 283 -6.41 1.62 -19.67
N ASP A 284 -5.69 0.82 -18.87
CA ASP A 284 -4.75 1.35 -17.90
C ASP A 284 -3.60 2.14 -18.55
N PRO A 285 -3.13 3.20 -17.89
CA PRO A 285 -1.85 3.80 -18.24
C PRO A 285 -0.71 2.81 -18.03
N SER A 286 0.34 2.90 -18.84
CA SER A 286 1.57 2.13 -18.57
C SER A 286 2.18 2.54 -17.22
N VAL A 287 2.93 1.63 -16.58
CA VAL A 287 3.69 1.94 -15.35
C VAL A 287 4.53 3.20 -15.52
N GLN A 288 5.25 3.32 -16.65
CA GLN A 288 6.06 4.49 -16.95
C GLN A 288 5.23 5.78 -16.97
N LYS A 289 4.02 5.75 -17.54
CA LYS A 289 3.11 6.90 -17.55
C LYS A 289 2.67 7.28 -16.14
N VAL A 290 2.34 6.30 -15.29
CA VAL A 290 2.02 6.57 -13.87
C VAL A 290 3.20 7.25 -13.17
N ILE A 291 4.42 6.76 -13.36
CA ILE A 291 5.63 7.34 -12.76
C ILE A 291 5.87 8.78 -13.25
N GLU A 292 5.68 9.06 -14.54
CA GLU A 292 5.75 10.43 -15.09
C GLU A 292 4.75 11.38 -14.42
N ILE A 293 3.52 10.91 -14.19
CA ILE A 293 2.47 11.69 -13.52
C ILE A 293 2.83 11.93 -12.05
N LEU A 294 3.32 10.91 -11.34
CA LEU A 294 3.81 11.05 -9.96
C LEU A 294 4.94 12.07 -9.87
N LEU A 295 5.94 12.00 -10.76
CA LEU A 295 7.05 12.96 -10.83
C LEU A 295 6.56 14.37 -11.13
N TYR A 296 5.58 14.54 -12.03
CA TYR A 296 4.99 15.84 -12.32
C TYR A 296 4.27 16.45 -11.10
N ALA A 297 3.55 15.61 -10.35
CA ALA A 297 2.81 16.01 -9.16
C ALA A 297 3.67 16.04 -7.88
N SER A 298 4.95 15.73 -7.99
CA SER A 298 5.88 15.72 -6.86
C SER A 298 6.28 17.13 -6.44
N SER A 299 6.39 17.34 -5.13
CA SER A 299 6.86 18.61 -4.55
C SER A 299 8.32 18.95 -4.84
N ARG A 300 9.11 18.02 -5.41
CA ARG A 300 10.49 18.25 -5.84
C ARG A 300 10.71 17.72 -7.26
N SER A 301 11.45 18.49 -8.05
CA SER A 301 11.92 18.07 -9.38
C SER A 301 13.26 17.33 -9.35
N THR A 302 13.93 17.29 -8.21
CA THR A 302 15.23 16.62 -8.03
C THR A 302 15.19 15.66 -6.85
N PHE A 303 15.80 14.49 -7.07
CA PHE A 303 15.91 13.45 -6.06
C PHE A 303 16.75 13.91 -4.86
N TYR A 304 16.31 13.54 -3.66
CA TYR A 304 17.08 13.69 -2.43
C TYR A 304 16.97 12.42 -1.59
N GLN A 305 18.11 11.86 -1.17
CA GLN A 305 18.19 10.55 -0.51
C GLN A 305 17.21 10.35 0.66
N LEU A 306 16.87 11.42 1.39
CA LEU A 306 16.03 11.36 2.57
C LEU A 306 14.53 11.44 2.26
N THR A 307 14.16 12.03 1.12
CA THR A 307 12.78 12.40 0.81
C THR A 307 12.34 11.99 -0.59
N GLY A 308 13.21 11.37 -1.39
CA GLY A 308 12.96 11.08 -2.79
C GLY A 308 12.67 12.34 -3.60
N TYR A 309 11.62 12.26 -4.41
CA TYR A 309 11.04 13.40 -5.13
C TYR A 309 10.07 14.23 -4.27
N GLY A 310 10.05 14.00 -2.94
CA GLY A 310 9.16 14.68 -2.01
C GLY A 310 7.79 14.00 -1.93
N TYR A 311 6.79 14.74 -1.45
CA TYR A 311 5.40 14.26 -1.45
C TYR A 311 4.69 14.48 -2.77
N VAL A 312 3.71 13.63 -3.08
CA VAL A 312 2.88 13.72 -4.27
C VAL A 312 1.57 14.45 -3.94
N ASP A 313 1.24 15.47 -4.73
CA ASP A 313 -0.08 16.11 -4.64
C ASP A 313 -1.11 15.30 -5.44
N ALA A 314 -2.03 14.64 -4.72
CA ALA A 314 -3.05 13.79 -5.32
C ALA A 314 -3.97 14.53 -6.33
N TYR A 315 -4.26 15.82 -6.09
CA TYR A 315 -5.12 16.60 -6.98
C TYR A 315 -4.41 16.94 -8.29
N ILE A 316 -3.15 17.37 -8.21
CA ILE A 316 -2.31 17.61 -9.39
C ILE A 316 -2.11 16.31 -10.18
N ALA A 317 -1.87 15.19 -9.48
CA ALA A 317 -1.70 13.88 -10.08
C ALA A 317 -2.95 13.44 -10.87
N TYR A 318 -4.13 13.50 -10.25
CA TYR A 318 -5.40 13.16 -10.91
C TYR A 318 -5.66 14.04 -12.13
N GLY A 319 -5.54 15.37 -11.99
CA GLY A 319 -5.79 16.31 -13.08
C GLY A 319 -4.85 16.09 -14.27
N LYS A 320 -3.58 15.81 -13.98
CA LYS A 320 -2.60 15.45 -15.01
C LYS A 320 -2.97 14.13 -15.69
N ALA A 321 -3.35 13.10 -14.92
CA ALA A 321 -3.75 11.81 -15.46
C ALA A 321 -4.94 11.92 -16.42
N TYR A 322 -5.97 12.67 -16.03
CA TYR A 322 -7.12 12.95 -16.87
C TYR A 322 -6.73 13.61 -18.20
N MET A 323 -5.85 14.62 -18.14
CA MET A 323 -5.37 15.29 -19.35
C MET A 323 -4.55 14.36 -20.25
N GLU A 324 -3.69 13.51 -19.68
CA GLU A 324 -2.92 12.51 -20.45
C GLU A 324 -3.85 11.48 -21.11
N GLY A 325 -4.88 11.00 -20.41
CA GLY A 325 -5.88 10.09 -20.97
C GLY A 325 -6.61 10.71 -22.16
N ARG A 326 -7.02 11.98 -22.06
CA ARG A 326 -7.66 12.71 -23.16
C ARG A 326 -6.79 12.85 -24.41
N LEU A 327 -5.48 12.89 -24.24
CA LEU A 327 -4.51 13.00 -25.35
C LEU A 327 -4.17 11.64 -25.97
N ALA A 328 -4.51 10.54 -25.30
CA ALA A 328 -4.29 9.18 -25.78
C ALA A 328 -5.48 8.59 -26.57
N ALA A 329 -6.67 9.21 -26.50
CA ALA A 329 -7.88 8.85 -27.25
C ALA A 329 -7.79 9.25 -28.74
#